data_AF-A0A0A6ZZP8-F1
#
_entry.id   AF-A0A0A6ZZP8-F1
#
_cell.length_a   1.000
_cell.length_b   1.000
_cell.length_c   1.000
_cell.angle_alpha   90.00
_cell.angle_beta   90.00
_cell.angle_gamma   90.00
#
_symmetry.space_group_name_H-M   'P 1'
#
loop_
_entity.id
_entity.type
_entity.pdbx_description
1 polymer ?
#
loop_
_entity_poly.entity_id
_entity_poly.type
_entity_poly.pdbx_seq_one_letter_code
_entity_poly.pdbx_strand_id
1 'polypeptide(L)'
;MGQHANMYMLRCKSPRAEQTCRRLSCVYPDICPHMDTNHEPTINLYRRARDLKGIKKILIASGVRYDIAVEDPRYIKELATHHVGGYLKIAPEHTEEGPLSKMMKPGMGSYDRFKELFDTYSKQVGKEQYLIPYFISAHPGTRDEDMVNLALWLKKHRFRLDQVQNFYPSPLANSTTMYYTGKNPLAKIGYKSEDVFVPKGDKQRRLHKALLRYHDPANWPLIRQALEAMGKKHLIGSRRDCLVPAPTIEEMREARRQNRNTRPALTKHTPMAT
;
A
#
# COMPACT_ATOMS: atom_id res chain seq x y z
N MET A 1 17.63 -8.77 4.91
CA MET A 1 17.18 -7.93 3.77
C MET A 1 16.54 -8.84 2.74
N GLY A 2 15.28 -8.61 2.36
CA GLY A 2 14.62 -9.41 1.32
C GLY A 2 15.27 -9.22 -0.05
N GLN A 3 15.20 -10.24 -0.90
CA GLN A 3 15.74 -10.20 -2.27
C GLN A 3 14.88 -9.27 -3.14
N HIS A 4 15.41 -8.10 -3.50
CA HIS A 4 14.78 -7.16 -4.43
C HIS A 4 15.66 -6.99 -5.66
N ALA A 5 15.04 -6.71 -6.81
CA ALA A 5 15.68 -6.70 -8.12
C ALA A 5 16.85 -5.69 -8.23
N ASN A 6 16.86 -4.65 -7.38
CA ASN A 6 17.84 -3.58 -7.36
C ASN A 6 18.79 -3.62 -6.16
N MET A 7 18.92 -4.76 -5.49
CA MET A 7 19.79 -4.87 -4.30
C MET A 7 21.02 -5.74 -4.52
N TYR A 8 21.35 -6.05 -5.78
CA TYR A 8 22.53 -6.85 -6.09
C TYR A 8 23.81 -6.14 -5.64
N MET A 9 24.59 -6.84 -4.80
CA MET A 9 25.84 -6.37 -4.16
C MET A 9 25.72 -5.19 -3.19
N LEU A 10 24.51 -4.71 -2.88
CA LEU A 10 24.31 -3.73 -1.81
C LEU A 10 24.51 -4.39 -0.44
N ARG A 11 25.33 -3.78 0.40
CA ARG A 11 25.70 -4.30 1.74
C ARG A 11 26.03 -3.17 2.70
N CYS A 12 26.28 -3.51 3.96
CA CYS A 12 26.86 -2.56 4.89
C CYS A 12 28.25 -2.13 4.40
N LYS A 13 28.52 -0.83 4.37
CA LYS A 13 29.82 -0.25 4.03
C LYS A 13 30.83 -0.37 5.17
N SER A 14 30.37 -0.58 6.40
CA SER A 14 31.20 -0.62 7.61
C SER A 14 31.18 -2.03 8.24
N PRO A 15 32.25 -2.82 8.07
CA PRO A 15 32.35 -4.15 8.71
C PRO A 15 32.24 -4.07 10.24
N ARG A 16 32.81 -3.03 10.85
CA ARG A 16 32.73 -2.82 12.30
C ARG A 16 31.30 -2.56 12.78
N ALA A 17 30.54 -1.76 12.04
CA ALA A 17 29.13 -1.51 12.37
C ALA A 17 28.27 -2.75 12.13
N GLU A 18 28.55 -3.51 11.06
CA GLU A 18 27.81 -4.72 10.71
C GLU A 18 27.90 -5.80 11.81
N GLN A 19 29.09 -6.00 12.38
CA GLN A 19 29.33 -7.00 13.44
C GLN A 19 28.48 -6.78 14.70
N THR A 20 28.14 -5.52 15.02
CA THR A 20 27.38 -5.17 16.22
C THR A 20 25.95 -4.69 15.91
N CYS A 21 25.57 -4.63 14.64
CA CYS A 21 24.29 -4.08 14.21
C CYS A 21 23.11 -4.89 14.77
N ARG A 22 22.17 -4.19 15.42
CA ARG A 22 20.90 -4.75 15.90
C ARG A 22 19.69 -4.20 15.15
N ARG A 23 19.91 -3.41 14.10
CA ARG A 23 18.83 -2.77 13.34
C ARG A 23 18.05 -3.82 12.56
N LEU A 24 16.72 -3.80 12.68
CA LEU A 24 15.83 -4.74 11.97
C LEU A 24 15.80 -4.51 10.45
N SER A 25 16.06 -3.28 10.00
CA SER A 25 16.02 -2.88 8.60
C SER A 25 16.97 -1.71 8.35
N CYS A 26 17.86 -1.79 7.35
CA CYS A 26 18.75 -0.67 6.99
C CYS A 26 18.06 0.42 6.15
N VAL A 27 16.75 0.32 5.94
CA VAL A 27 15.96 1.15 5.01
C VAL A 27 14.68 1.65 5.66
N TYR A 28 14.58 1.52 6.98
CA TYR A 28 13.45 1.98 7.78
C TYR A 28 13.92 2.37 9.19
N PRO A 29 13.40 3.45 9.82
CA PRO A 29 12.51 4.46 9.22
C PRO A 29 13.18 5.24 8.10
N ASP A 30 14.48 5.53 8.26
CA ASP A 30 15.34 6.12 7.24
C ASP A 30 16.37 5.13 6.71
N ILE A 31 17.03 5.48 5.61
CA ILE A 31 18.17 4.72 5.10
C ILE A 31 19.32 4.85 6.10
N CYS A 32 19.89 3.72 6.51
CA CYS A 32 21.04 3.66 7.40
C CYS A 32 22.24 4.37 6.74
N PRO A 33 22.97 5.25 7.43
CA PRO A 33 24.15 5.91 6.87
C PRO A 33 25.26 4.95 6.43
N HIS A 34 25.30 3.75 7.01
CA HIS A 34 26.24 2.69 6.63
C HIS A 34 25.73 1.79 5.50
N MET A 35 24.50 1.98 5.01
CA MET A 35 23.96 1.20 3.89
C MET A 35 24.60 1.67 2.58
N ASP A 36 24.99 0.70 1.74
CA ASP A 36 25.31 1.00 0.36
C ASP A 36 24.05 1.22 -0.48
N THR A 37 24.07 2.28 -1.26
CA THR A 37 23.01 2.71 -2.17
C THR A 37 23.52 2.87 -3.60
N ASN A 38 24.79 2.49 -3.87
CA ASN A 38 25.37 2.54 -5.20
C ASN A 38 24.87 1.38 -6.06
N HIS A 39 24.04 1.67 -7.06
CA HIS A 39 23.48 0.66 -7.96
C HIS A 39 24.39 0.30 -9.14
N GLU A 40 25.60 0.85 -9.22
CA GLU A 40 26.57 0.58 -10.29
C GLU A 40 26.75 -0.93 -10.59
N PRO A 41 26.89 -1.84 -9.59
CA PRO A 41 27.00 -3.27 -9.88
C PRO A 41 25.75 -3.85 -10.55
N THR A 42 24.56 -3.37 -10.15
CA THR A 42 23.28 -3.79 -10.74
C THR A 42 23.14 -3.26 -12.18
N ILE A 43 23.49 -1.99 -12.40
CA ILE A 43 23.48 -1.37 -13.74
C ILE A 43 24.41 -2.13 -14.68
N ASN A 44 25.64 -2.42 -14.24
CA ASN A 44 26.61 -3.15 -15.04
C ASN A 44 26.18 -4.59 -15.30
N LEU A 45 25.50 -5.24 -14.35
CA LEU A 45 24.89 -6.54 -14.59
C LEU A 45 23.83 -6.47 -15.70
N TYR A 46 22.93 -5.49 -15.65
CA TYR A 46 21.87 -5.33 -16.65
C TYR A 46 22.43 -5.05 -18.05
N ARG A 47 23.46 -4.20 -18.14
CA ARG A 47 24.14 -3.89 -19.41
C ARG A 47 24.81 -5.13 -19.99
N ARG A 48 25.64 -5.82 -19.20
CA ARG A 48 26.29 -7.07 -19.64
C ARG A 48 25.28 -8.11 -20.10
N ALA A 49 24.19 -8.29 -19.36
CA ALA A 49 23.17 -9.26 -19.70
C ALA A 49 22.44 -8.90 -21.01
N ARG A 50 22.24 -7.60 -21.28
CA ARG A 50 21.65 -7.10 -22.53
C ARG A 50 22.56 -7.32 -23.74
N ASP A 51 23.87 -7.26 -23.54
CA ASP A 51 24.88 -7.40 -24.60
C ASP A 51 25.16 -8.88 -24.99
N LEU A 52 24.61 -9.85 -24.25
CA LEU A 52 24.76 -11.27 -24.55
C LEU A 52 24.07 -11.66 -25.87
N LYS A 53 24.79 -12.41 -26.72
CA LYS A 53 24.26 -12.92 -27.99
C LYS A 53 22.99 -13.73 -27.76
N GLY A 54 21.92 -13.37 -28.48
CA GLY A 54 20.61 -14.04 -28.39
C GLY A 54 19.62 -13.37 -27.42
N ILE A 55 20.07 -12.47 -26.55
CA ILE A 55 19.18 -11.67 -25.70
C ILE A 55 18.65 -10.48 -26.49
N LYS A 56 17.33 -10.43 -26.69
CA LYS A 56 16.68 -9.31 -27.40
C LYS A 56 16.34 -8.15 -26.47
N LYS A 57 15.91 -8.46 -25.24
CA LYS A 57 15.46 -7.47 -24.25
C LYS A 57 15.47 -8.07 -22.86
N ILE A 58 15.78 -7.24 -21.87
CA ILE A 58 15.65 -7.57 -20.44
C ILE A 58 14.63 -6.61 -19.85
N LEU A 59 13.56 -7.16 -19.29
CA LEU A 59 12.46 -6.39 -18.73
C LEU A 59 12.42 -6.52 -17.21
N ILE A 60 12.32 -5.40 -16.52
CA ILE A 60 12.07 -5.32 -15.08
C ILE A 60 10.66 -4.76 -14.89
N ALA A 61 9.75 -5.62 -14.44
CA ALA A 61 8.33 -5.27 -14.29
C ALA A 61 7.92 -5.05 -12.82
N SER A 62 8.73 -5.48 -11.86
CA SER A 62 8.43 -5.41 -10.42
C SER A 62 9.70 -5.57 -9.58
N GLY A 63 9.55 -5.50 -8.26
CA GLY A 63 10.62 -5.87 -7.31
C GLY A 63 11.67 -4.79 -7.09
N VAL A 64 11.41 -3.54 -7.50
CA VAL A 64 12.29 -2.40 -7.25
C VAL A 64 12.00 -1.79 -5.88
N ARG A 65 13.03 -1.69 -5.03
CA ARG A 65 13.00 -0.86 -3.82
C ARG A 65 13.18 0.59 -4.20
N TYR A 66 12.05 1.26 -4.42
CA TYR A 66 12.01 2.67 -4.82
C TYR A 66 12.69 3.57 -3.79
N ASP A 67 12.58 3.23 -2.50
CA ASP A 67 13.20 3.95 -1.39
C ASP A 67 14.74 4.01 -1.48
N ILE A 68 15.40 2.93 -1.90
CA ILE A 68 16.85 2.97 -2.16
C ILE A 68 17.15 3.50 -3.56
N ALA A 69 16.28 3.23 -4.55
CA ALA A 69 16.51 3.63 -5.93
C ALA A 69 16.60 5.15 -6.11
N VAL A 70 15.88 5.94 -5.29
CA VAL A 70 15.95 7.41 -5.34
C VAL A 70 17.32 7.98 -4.97
N GLU A 71 18.14 7.20 -4.26
CA GLU A 71 19.51 7.58 -3.89
C GLU A 71 20.50 7.45 -5.06
N ASP A 72 20.15 6.70 -6.11
CA ASP A 72 20.95 6.58 -7.33
C ASP A 72 20.12 6.85 -8.59
N PRO A 73 19.98 8.13 -9.00
CA PRO A 73 19.24 8.50 -10.20
C PRO A 73 19.73 7.81 -11.48
N ARG A 74 20.98 7.35 -11.53
CA ARG A 74 21.54 6.61 -12.67
C ARG A 74 20.81 5.27 -12.87
N TYR A 75 20.43 4.62 -11.78
CA TYR A 75 19.66 3.38 -11.82
C TYR A 75 18.25 3.60 -12.38
N ILE A 76 17.56 4.65 -11.93
CA ILE A 76 16.22 4.99 -12.42
C ILE A 76 16.27 5.33 -13.92
N LYS A 77 17.31 6.06 -14.35
CA LYS A 77 17.55 6.34 -15.77
C LYS A 77 17.76 5.06 -16.58
N GLU A 78 18.61 4.14 -16.12
CA GLU A 78 18.84 2.84 -16.79
C GLU A 78 17.53 2.03 -16.90
N LEU A 79 16.74 1.99 -15.81
CA LEU A 79 15.43 1.33 -15.79
C LEU A 79 14.48 1.89 -16.85
N ALA A 80 14.22 3.19 -16.85
CA ALA A 80 13.29 3.83 -17.79
C ALA A 80 13.77 3.69 -19.25
N THR A 81 15.07 3.89 -19.47
CA THR A 81 15.68 3.89 -20.81
C THR A 81 15.67 2.50 -21.43
N HIS A 82 15.91 1.43 -20.68
CA HIS A 82 16.17 0.12 -21.28
C HIS A 82 15.27 -1.00 -20.78
N HIS A 83 14.82 -0.96 -19.54
CA HIS A 83 14.28 -2.15 -18.86
C HIS A 83 12.79 -2.11 -18.55
N VAL A 84 12.17 -0.93 -18.56
CA VAL A 84 10.71 -0.84 -18.43
C VAL A 84 10.07 -0.84 -19.82
N GLY A 85 9.15 -1.79 -20.04
CA GLY A 85 8.43 -1.93 -21.31
C GLY A 85 7.22 -0.99 -21.43
N GLY A 86 6.62 -0.64 -20.29
CA GLY A 86 5.45 0.24 -20.21
C GLY A 86 5.04 0.40 -18.75
N TYR A 87 4.75 -0.71 -18.07
CA TYR A 87 4.36 -0.69 -16.66
C TYR A 87 5.47 -1.15 -15.73
N LEU A 88 5.66 -0.42 -14.63
CA LEU A 88 6.51 -0.82 -13.51
C LEU A 88 5.67 -0.92 -12.24
N LYS A 89 5.56 -2.12 -11.68
CA LYS A 89 4.85 -2.37 -10.42
C LYS A 89 5.73 -1.95 -9.26
N ILE A 90 5.24 -0.98 -8.48
CA ILE A 90 5.89 -0.49 -7.26
C ILE A 90 4.92 -0.65 -6.11
N ALA A 91 5.40 -1.12 -4.95
CA ALA A 91 4.55 -1.39 -3.80
C ALA A 91 4.81 -0.35 -2.68
N PRO A 92 4.11 0.80 -2.69
CA PRO A 92 4.06 1.67 -1.52
C PRO A 92 3.32 1.02 -0.35
N GLU A 93 2.47 0.02 -0.62
CA GLU A 93 1.67 -0.76 0.32
C GLU A 93 0.53 0.02 0.99
N HIS A 94 0.81 1.23 1.49
CA HIS A 94 -0.17 2.15 2.08
C HIS A 94 0.32 3.60 1.98
N THR A 95 -0.55 4.58 2.27
CA THR A 95 -0.19 6.00 2.35
C THR A 95 0.03 6.51 3.78
N GLU A 96 -0.36 5.72 4.79
CA GLU A 96 -0.55 6.19 6.15
C GLU A 96 0.46 5.54 7.09
N GLU A 97 0.95 6.31 8.07
CA GLU A 97 2.01 5.88 8.97
C GLU A 97 1.60 4.67 9.85
N GLY A 98 0.34 4.61 10.26
CA GLY A 98 -0.21 3.52 11.08
C GLY A 98 0.16 2.13 10.53
N PRO A 99 -0.30 1.76 9.33
CA PRO A 99 0.09 0.51 8.68
C PRO A 99 1.56 0.49 8.22
N LEU A 100 2.09 1.57 7.64
CA LEU A 100 3.46 1.59 7.09
C LEU A 100 4.52 1.30 8.16
N SER A 101 4.34 1.84 9.36
CA SER A 101 5.25 1.60 10.48
C SER A 101 5.30 0.13 10.91
N LYS A 102 4.18 -0.59 10.78
CA LYS A 102 4.10 -2.04 11.06
C LYS A 102 4.70 -2.88 9.94
N MET A 103 4.75 -2.35 8.72
CA MET A 103 5.37 -2.96 7.55
C MET A 103 6.88 -2.63 7.43
N MET A 104 7.41 -1.75 8.28
CA MET A 104 8.75 -1.17 8.16
C MET A 104 8.97 -0.56 6.76
N LYS A 105 7.97 0.17 6.26
CA LYS A 105 8.02 0.89 5.00
C LYS A 105 8.10 2.40 5.26
N PRO A 106 8.90 3.15 4.49
CA PRO A 106 8.91 4.60 4.60
C PRO A 106 7.58 5.19 4.13
N GLY A 107 7.34 6.45 4.46
CA GLY A 107 6.20 7.22 3.98
C GLY A 107 6.21 7.46 2.46
N MET A 108 5.15 8.10 1.96
CA MET A 108 4.96 8.35 0.52
C MET A 108 6.00 9.27 -0.13
N GLY A 109 6.80 10.02 0.64
CA GLY A 109 7.80 10.94 0.09
C GLY A 109 8.81 10.27 -0.84
N SER A 110 9.29 9.07 -0.49
CA SER A 110 10.21 8.31 -1.37
C SER A 110 9.52 7.82 -2.64
N TYR A 111 8.23 7.50 -2.58
CA TYR A 111 7.45 7.11 -3.75
C TYR A 111 7.28 8.29 -4.71
N ASP A 112 6.93 9.47 -4.19
CA ASP A 112 6.73 10.68 -5.00
C ASP A 112 8.02 11.09 -5.72
N ARG A 113 9.15 11.08 -5.01
CA ARG A 113 10.47 11.35 -5.60
C ARG A 113 10.86 10.32 -6.67
N PHE A 114 10.59 9.03 -6.42
CA PHE A 114 10.83 7.99 -7.41
C PHE A 114 9.98 8.21 -8.67
N LYS A 115 8.70 8.54 -8.49
CA LYS A 115 7.77 8.82 -9.59
C LYS A 115 8.25 10.01 -10.43
N GLU A 116 8.66 11.10 -9.79
CA GLU A 116 9.17 12.28 -10.49
C GLU A 116 10.39 11.95 -11.37
N LEU A 117 11.39 11.25 -10.80
CA LEU A 117 12.57 10.83 -11.55
C LEU A 117 12.21 9.86 -12.68
N PHE A 118 11.35 8.89 -12.41
CA PHE A 118 10.92 7.90 -13.40
C PHE A 118 10.20 8.56 -14.57
N ASP A 119 9.21 9.43 -14.30
CA ASP A 119 8.47 10.16 -15.33
C ASP A 119 9.40 11.07 -16.16
N THR A 120 10.36 11.72 -15.50
CA THR A 120 11.35 12.58 -16.16
C THR A 120 12.19 11.79 -17.16
N TYR A 121 12.78 10.67 -16.73
CA TYR A 121 13.61 9.85 -17.61
C TYR A 121 12.78 9.15 -18.70
N SER A 122 11.54 8.74 -18.40
CA SER A 122 10.61 8.16 -19.40
C SER A 122 10.32 9.14 -20.53
N LYS A 123 10.03 10.41 -20.18
CA LYS A 123 9.81 11.49 -21.16
C LYS A 123 11.04 11.80 -21.99
N GLN A 124 12.23 11.82 -21.37
CA GLN A 124 13.49 12.07 -22.08
C GLN A 124 13.76 11.05 -23.20
N VAL A 125 13.31 9.81 -23.02
CA VAL A 125 13.48 8.73 -24.01
C VAL A 125 12.24 8.54 -24.89
N GLY A 126 11.26 9.44 -24.81
CA GLY A 126 10.04 9.42 -25.62
C GLY A 126 9.13 8.21 -25.37
N LYS A 127 9.18 7.60 -24.18
CA LYS A 127 8.35 6.44 -23.84
C LYS A 127 7.18 6.82 -22.95
N GLU A 128 6.02 6.28 -23.26
CA GLU A 128 4.89 6.25 -22.33
C GLU A 128 5.06 5.08 -21.36
N GLN A 129 5.41 5.41 -20.12
CA GLN A 129 5.60 4.45 -19.04
C GLN A 129 4.81 4.89 -17.81
N TYR A 130 4.32 3.92 -17.04
CA TYR A 130 3.41 4.15 -15.93
C TYR A 130 3.80 3.30 -14.72
N LEU A 131 3.76 3.91 -13.54
CA LEU A 131 3.88 3.19 -12.28
C LEU A 131 2.52 2.60 -11.89
N ILE A 132 2.49 1.29 -11.64
CA ILE A 132 1.32 0.61 -11.08
C ILE A 132 1.57 0.42 -9.58
N PRO A 133 0.90 1.20 -8.71
CA PRO A 133 1.06 1.02 -7.28
C PRO A 133 0.32 -0.24 -6.79
N TYR A 134 0.94 -0.98 -5.88
CA TYR A 134 0.31 -2.06 -5.13
C TYR A 134 0.01 -1.61 -3.70
N PHE A 135 -1.25 -1.77 -3.29
CA PHE A 135 -1.75 -1.41 -1.96
C PHE A 135 -2.38 -2.61 -1.27
N ILE A 136 -2.16 -2.72 0.04
CA ILE A 136 -2.72 -3.79 0.87
C ILE A 136 -3.82 -3.21 1.75
N SER A 137 -5.00 -3.84 1.71
CA SER A 137 -6.08 -3.55 2.66
C SER A 137 -6.01 -4.45 3.89
N ALA A 138 -6.56 -3.98 5.00
CA ALA A 138 -6.75 -4.76 6.23
C ALA A 138 -5.46 -5.33 6.87
N HIS A 139 -4.33 -4.65 6.68
CA HIS A 139 -3.08 -4.97 7.38
C HIS A 139 -3.18 -4.62 8.88
N PRO A 140 -2.51 -5.35 9.80
CA PRO A 140 -2.38 -4.93 11.19
C PRO A 140 -1.88 -3.48 11.33
N GLY A 141 -2.50 -2.72 12.22
CA GLY A 141 -2.25 -1.28 12.38
C GLY A 141 -3.07 -0.38 11.44
N THR A 142 -3.88 -0.94 10.54
CA THR A 142 -4.76 -0.16 9.64
C THR A 142 -6.12 0.09 10.28
N ARG A 143 -6.54 1.35 10.39
CA ARG A 143 -7.90 1.76 10.79
C ARG A 143 -8.76 2.12 9.59
N ASP A 144 -10.06 2.29 9.82
CA ASP A 144 -11.01 2.70 8.80
C ASP A 144 -10.64 4.09 8.24
N GLU A 145 -10.16 5.01 9.10
CA GLU A 145 -9.65 6.33 8.71
C GLU A 145 -8.47 6.22 7.73
N ASP A 146 -7.54 5.30 7.99
CA ASP A 146 -6.37 5.12 7.14
C ASP A 146 -6.80 4.69 5.73
N MET A 147 -7.78 3.79 5.65
CA MET A 147 -8.32 3.32 4.37
C MET A 147 -9.10 4.39 3.63
N VAL A 148 -9.80 5.29 4.33
CA VAL A 148 -10.47 6.44 3.71
C VAL A 148 -9.44 7.40 3.14
N ASN A 149 -8.37 7.70 3.87
CA ASN A 149 -7.28 8.56 3.40
C ASN A 149 -6.59 7.96 2.16
N LEU A 150 -6.31 6.65 2.18
CA LEU A 150 -5.78 5.93 1.04
C LEU A 150 -6.72 6.00 -0.17
N ALA A 151 -8.03 5.82 0.03
CA ALA A 151 -9.02 5.92 -1.04
C ALA A 151 -9.08 7.34 -1.65
N LEU A 152 -8.98 8.38 -0.81
CA LEU A 152 -8.88 9.77 -1.27
C LEU A 152 -7.59 10.02 -2.06
N TRP A 153 -6.46 9.46 -1.60
CA TRP A 153 -5.19 9.53 -2.32
C TRP A 153 -5.28 8.88 -3.70
N LEU A 154 -5.88 7.68 -3.79
CA LEU A 154 -6.13 6.99 -5.07
C LEU A 154 -6.98 7.86 -6.00
N LYS A 155 -8.06 8.46 -5.49
CA LYS A 155 -8.94 9.35 -6.27
C LYS A 155 -8.21 10.59 -6.77
N LYS A 156 -7.42 11.24 -5.91
CA LYS A 156 -6.62 12.42 -6.28
C LYS A 156 -5.64 12.11 -7.42
N HIS A 157 -5.00 10.94 -7.37
CA HIS A 157 -4.03 10.47 -8.37
C HIS A 157 -4.66 9.71 -9.54
N ARG A 158 -6.01 9.66 -9.62
CA ARG A 158 -6.77 9.00 -10.69
C ARG A 158 -6.49 7.51 -10.84
N PHE A 159 -6.08 6.84 -9.77
CA PHE A 159 -5.96 5.38 -9.76
C PHE A 159 -7.33 4.74 -9.55
N ARG A 160 -7.61 3.72 -10.39
CA ARG A 160 -8.77 2.83 -10.27
C ARG A 160 -8.21 1.41 -10.22
N LEU A 161 -8.18 0.83 -9.02
CA LEU A 161 -7.61 -0.49 -8.80
C LEU A 161 -8.68 -1.57 -9.03
N ASP A 162 -8.46 -2.50 -9.95
CA ASP A 162 -9.35 -3.65 -10.13
C ASP A 162 -8.98 -4.80 -9.18
N GLN A 163 -7.68 -5.08 -9.06
CA GLN A 163 -7.15 -6.16 -8.25
C GLN A 163 -6.66 -5.61 -6.91
N VAL A 164 -7.42 -5.91 -5.86
CA VAL A 164 -7.09 -5.51 -4.48
C VAL A 164 -7.01 -6.74 -3.59
N GLN A 165 -5.94 -6.82 -2.80
CA GLN A 165 -5.70 -7.95 -1.90
C GLN A 165 -5.81 -7.49 -0.45
N ASN A 166 -6.59 -8.24 0.32
CA ASN A 166 -6.54 -8.14 1.77
C ASN A 166 -5.28 -8.81 2.30
N PHE A 167 -4.72 -8.25 3.36
CA PHE A 167 -3.68 -8.89 4.13
C PHE A 167 -4.06 -10.34 4.47
N TYR A 168 -3.14 -11.25 4.16
CA TYR A 168 -3.23 -12.66 4.47
C TYR A 168 -2.11 -13.02 5.45
N PRO A 169 -2.44 -13.54 6.65
CA PRO A 169 -1.46 -13.82 7.70
C PRO A 169 -0.59 -15.03 7.32
N SER A 170 0.46 -14.77 6.54
CA SER A 170 1.40 -15.79 6.08
C SER A 170 2.37 -16.17 7.21
N PRO A 171 2.70 -17.47 7.40
CA PRO A 171 3.62 -17.89 8.46
C PRO A 171 4.97 -17.15 8.40
N LEU A 172 5.65 -17.06 9.56
CA LEU A 172 7.00 -16.49 9.70
C LEU A 172 7.12 -14.98 9.35
N ALA A 173 6.01 -14.24 9.35
CA ALA A 173 6.00 -12.79 9.15
C ALA A 173 5.65 -12.02 10.44
N ASN A 174 6.33 -10.89 10.69
CA ASN A 174 6.03 -10.01 11.82
C ASN A 174 4.57 -9.53 11.83
N SER A 175 4.04 -9.18 10.66
CA SER A 175 2.62 -8.80 10.51
C SER A 175 1.68 -9.93 10.93
N THR A 176 2.05 -11.19 10.70
CA THR A 176 1.26 -12.35 11.14
C THR A 176 1.29 -12.49 12.64
N THR A 177 2.44 -12.29 13.28
CA THR A 177 2.52 -12.20 14.74
C THR A 177 1.59 -11.10 15.26
N MET A 178 1.62 -9.89 14.68
CA MET A 178 0.70 -8.81 15.06
C MET A 178 -0.76 -9.20 14.87
N TYR A 179 -1.09 -9.87 13.77
CA TYR A 179 -2.45 -10.31 13.47
C TYR A 179 -3.02 -11.23 14.55
N TYR A 180 -2.22 -12.18 15.04
CA TYR A 180 -2.66 -13.14 16.06
C TYR A 180 -2.60 -12.57 17.48
N THR A 181 -1.53 -11.85 17.83
CA THR A 181 -1.30 -11.39 19.21
C THR A 181 -1.90 -10.03 19.52
N GLY A 182 -2.15 -9.19 18.51
CA GLY A 182 -2.51 -7.79 18.71
C GLY A 182 -1.36 -6.95 19.30
N LYS A 183 -0.12 -7.43 19.29
CA LYS A 183 1.07 -6.73 19.82
C LYS A 183 2.10 -6.50 18.72
N ASN A 184 2.87 -5.42 18.81
CA ASN A 184 3.93 -5.10 17.84
C ASN A 184 5.28 -5.74 18.21
N PRO A 185 5.73 -6.82 17.52
CA PRO A 185 7.01 -7.48 17.80
C PRO A 185 8.24 -6.69 17.37
N LEU A 186 8.08 -5.52 16.72
CA LEU A 186 9.20 -4.67 16.30
C LEU A 186 9.84 -3.92 17.49
N ALA A 187 9.18 -3.90 18.64
CA ALA A 187 9.68 -3.33 19.89
C ALA A 187 9.61 -4.37 21.02
N LYS A 188 10.28 -4.08 22.14
CA LYS A 188 10.23 -4.93 23.34
C LYS A 188 8.78 -5.07 23.82
N ILE A 189 8.33 -6.32 24.00
CA ILE A 189 7.01 -6.63 24.53
C ILE A 189 7.04 -6.64 26.07
N GLY A 190 6.10 -5.93 26.68
CA GLY A 190 5.87 -5.83 28.11
C GLY A 190 4.50 -5.20 28.40
N TYR A 191 4.24 -4.89 29.67
CA TYR A 191 2.92 -4.38 30.10
C TYR A 191 2.53 -3.02 29.49
N LYS A 192 3.51 -2.20 29.08
CA LYS A 192 3.30 -0.90 28.41
C LYS A 192 3.35 -0.98 26.88
N SER A 193 3.48 -2.17 26.30
CA SER A 193 3.60 -2.29 24.85
C SER A 193 2.28 -1.98 24.16
N GLU A 194 2.38 -1.28 23.03
CA GLU A 194 1.23 -0.88 22.24
C GLU A 194 0.33 -2.06 21.87
N ASP A 195 -0.98 -1.80 21.91
CA ASP A 195 -1.98 -2.65 21.30
C ASP A 195 -2.13 -2.28 19.83
N VAL A 196 -1.86 -3.24 18.96
CA VAL A 196 -2.01 -3.11 17.52
C VAL A 196 -3.44 -3.44 17.16
N PHE A 197 -4.15 -2.45 16.62
CA PHE A 197 -5.47 -2.69 16.03
C PHE A 197 -5.34 -3.64 14.83
N VAL A 198 -6.16 -4.69 14.78
CA VAL A 198 -6.13 -5.66 13.67
C VAL A 198 -7.52 -5.72 13.03
N PRO A 199 -7.64 -5.36 11.73
CA PRO A 199 -8.90 -5.51 11.00
C PRO A 199 -9.30 -6.98 10.85
N LYS A 200 -10.18 -7.45 11.73
CA LYS A 200 -10.69 -8.83 11.74
C LYS A 200 -12.18 -8.86 11.35
N GLY A 201 -12.63 -10.04 10.91
CA GLY A 201 -14.01 -10.26 10.51
C GLY A 201 -14.35 -9.79 9.10
N ASP A 202 -15.44 -10.32 8.54
CA ASP A 202 -15.84 -10.06 7.14
C ASP A 202 -16.20 -8.59 6.92
N LYS A 203 -17.01 -7.99 7.79
CA LYS A 203 -17.55 -6.64 7.62
C LYS A 203 -16.45 -5.59 7.41
N GLN A 204 -15.46 -5.55 8.30
CA GLN A 204 -14.38 -4.56 8.23
C GLN A 204 -13.43 -4.84 7.06
N ARG A 205 -13.05 -6.10 6.86
CA ARG A 205 -12.17 -6.50 5.74
C ARG A 205 -12.82 -6.26 4.37
N ARG A 206 -14.15 -6.37 4.29
CA ARG A 206 -14.94 -6.03 3.09
C ARG A 206 -15.00 -4.53 2.87
N LEU A 207 -15.19 -3.74 3.93
CA LEU A 207 -15.11 -2.27 3.87
C LEU A 207 -13.75 -1.79 3.36
N HIS A 208 -12.65 -2.33 3.90
CA HIS A 208 -11.30 -1.91 3.47
C HIS A 208 -11.08 -2.22 1.97
N LYS A 209 -11.50 -3.40 1.48
CA LYS A 209 -11.46 -3.69 0.03
C LYS A 209 -12.33 -2.74 -0.78
N ALA A 210 -13.54 -2.46 -0.29
CA ALA A 210 -14.48 -1.55 -0.95
C ALA A 210 -13.89 -0.14 -1.10
N LEU A 211 -13.20 0.37 -0.08
CA LEU A 211 -12.53 1.68 -0.11
C LEU A 211 -11.43 1.74 -1.19
N LEU A 212 -10.62 0.69 -1.36
CA LEU A 212 -9.64 0.64 -2.46
C LEU A 212 -10.30 0.64 -3.84
N ARG A 213 -11.51 0.09 -3.94
CA ARG A 213 -12.34 0.06 -5.15
C ARG A 213 -13.47 1.10 -5.09
N TYR A 214 -13.18 2.32 -4.62
CA TYR A 214 -14.15 3.40 -4.45
C TYR A 214 -14.96 3.76 -5.72
N HIS A 215 -14.40 3.47 -6.90
CA HIS A 215 -15.01 3.76 -8.19
C HIS A 215 -16.05 2.72 -8.62
N ASP A 216 -16.10 1.56 -7.96
CA ASP A 216 -17.06 0.48 -8.24
C ASP A 216 -18.42 0.78 -7.57
N PRO A 217 -19.51 0.93 -8.34
CA PRO A 217 -20.83 1.24 -7.80
C PRO A 217 -21.35 0.25 -6.76
N ALA A 218 -20.98 -1.03 -6.86
CA ALA A 218 -21.40 -2.06 -5.91
C ALA A 218 -20.91 -1.79 -4.48
N ASN A 219 -19.82 -1.01 -4.34
CA ASN A 219 -19.24 -0.67 -3.05
C ASN A 219 -19.84 0.60 -2.41
N TRP A 220 -20.56 1.44 -3.17
CA TRP A 220 -21.00 2.75 -2.70
C TRP A 220 -21.93 2.69 -1.47
N PRO A 221 -22.92 1.79 -1.38
CA PRO A 221 -23.77 1.73 -0.18
C PRO A 221 -22.97 1.45 1.09
N LEU A 222 -22.03 0.51 1.02
CA LEU A 222 -21.15 0.15 2.14
C LEU A 222 -20.24 1.31 2.55
N ILE A 223 -19.62 1.98 1.57
CA ILE A 223 -18.73 3.12 1.81
C ILE A 223 -19.52 4.29 2.41
N ARG A 224 -20.71 4.61 1.87
CA ARG A 224 -21.57 5.68 2.41
C ARG A 224 -21.93 5.42 3.86
N GLN A 225 -22.38 4.20 4.19
CA GLN A 225 -22.71 3.82 5.57
C GLN A 225 -21.52 4.02 6.51
N ALA A 226 -20.32 3.61 6.09
CA ALA A 226 -19.10 3.79 6.90
C ALA A 226 -18.74 5.28 7.07
N LEU A 227 -18.77 6.06 5.98
CA LEU A 227 -18.50 7.50 6.03
C LEU A 227 -19.50 8.25 6.93
N GLU A 228 -20.78 7.88 6.90
CA GLU A 228 -21.78 8.44 7.80
C GLU A 228 -21.50 8.10 9.26
N ALA A 229 -21.17 6.84 9.56
CA ALA A 229 -20.82 6.41 10.92
C ALA A 229 -19.56 7.09 11.46
N MET A 230 -18.60 7.43 10.59
CA MET A 230 -17.39 8.17 10.92
C MET A 230 -17.58 9.70 10.94
N GLY A 231 -18.80 10.21 10.71
CA GLY A 231 -19.06 11.66 10.64
C GLY A 231 -18.49 12.36 9.39
N LYS A 232 -18.07 11.61 8.36
CA LYS A 232 -17.45 12.11 7.12
C LYS A 232 -18.45 12.29 5.97
N LYS A 233 -19.69 12.72 6.27
CA LYS A 233 -20.74 12.93 5.26
C LYS A 233 -20.36 13.90 4.13
N HIS A 234 -19.45 14.83 4.40
CA HIS A 234 -18.93 15.77 3.40
C HIS A 234 -18.17 15.09 2.24
N LEU A 235 -17.72 13.85 2.42
CA LEU A 235 -17.12 13.01 1.38
C LEU A 235 -18.15 12.30 0.49
N ILE A 236 -19.45 12.54 0.67
CA ILE A 236 -20.53 11.97 -0.13
C ILE A 236 -21.12 13.08 -1.00
N GLY A 237 -21.08 12.92 -2.33
CA GLY A 237 -21.62 13.92 -3.26
C GLY A 237 -21.02 13.88 -4.65
N SER A 238 -21.41 14.83 -5.49
CA SER A 238 -20.97 14.95 -6.89
C SER A 238 -19.68 15.75 -7.08
N ARG A 239 -19.17 16.39 -6.02
CA ARG A 239 -17.95 17.20 -6.11
C ARG A 239 -16.72 16.30 -6.34
N ARG A 240 -15.67 16.88 -6.91
CA ARG A 240 -14.42 16.17 -7.25
C ARG A 240 -13.71 15.60 -6.01
N ASP A 241 -13.84 16.25 -4.87
CA ASP A 241 -13.24 15.91 -3.57
C ASP A 241 -14.07 14.89 -2.76
N CYS A 242 -15.34 14.72 -3.07
CA CYS A 242 -16.14 13.64 -2.48
C CYS A 242 -15.56 12.28 -2.89
N LEU A 243 -15.60 11.27 -2.03
CA LEU A 243 -15.10 9.92 -2.33
C LEU A 243 -16.08 9.16 -3.23
N VAL A 244 -17.36 9.14 -2.84
CA VAL A 244 -18.47 8.43 -3.51
C VAL A 244 -19.64 9.37 -3.79
N PRO A 245 -20.46 9.09 -4.83
CA PRO A 245 -21.64 9.89 -5.12
C PRO A 245 -22.72 9.76 -4.04
N ALA A 246 -23.65 10.72 -4.04
CA ALA A 246 -24.88 10.63 -3.25
C ALA A 246 -25.77 9.47 -3.75
N PRO A 247 -26.62 8.89 -2.88
CA PRO A 247 -27.60 7.89 -3.29
C PRO A 247 -28.45 8.39 -4.46
N THR A 248 -28.71 7.51 -5.43
CA THR A 248 -29.73 7.74 -6.45
C THR A 248 -31.14 7.60 -5.85
N ILE A 249 -32.14 8.17 -6.53
CA ILE A 249 -33.55 8.06 -6.12
C ILE A 249 -33.98 6.59 -6.04
N GLU A 250 -33.49 5.76 -6.96
CA GLU A 250 -33.80 4.33 -7.01
C GLU A 250 -33.22 3.58 -5.81
N GLU A 251 -31.95 3.80 -5.48
CA GLU A 251 -31.33 3.23 -4.28
C GLU A 251 -32.05 3.66 -2.99
N MET A 252 -32.51 4.92 -2.92
CA MET A 252 -33.31 5.40 -1.79
C MET A 252 -34.66 4.69 -1.70
N ARG A 253 -35.31 4.42 -2.84
CA ARG A 253 -36.59 3.68 -2.89
C ARG A 253 -36.38 2.22 -2.47
N GLU A 254 -35.30 1.58 -2.91
CA GLU A 254 -34.97 0.21 -2.57
C GLU A 254 -34.63 0.05 -1.09
N ALA A 255 -33.81 0.93 -0.52
CA ALA A 255 -33.52 0.95 0.91
C ALA A 255 -34.80 1.10 1.76
N ARG A 256 -35.75 1.96 1.32
CA ARG A 256 -37.06 2.10 1.96
C ARG A 256 -37.90 0.82 1.89
N ARG A 257 -37.84 0.08 0.77
CA ARG A 257 -38.53 -1.22 0.62
C ARG A 257 -37.92 -2.29 1.53
N GLN A 258 -36.59 -2.37 1.60
CA GLN A 258 -35.89 -3.32 2.47
C GLN A 258 -36.20 -3.06 3.96
N ASN A 259 -36.16 -1.79 4.39
CA ASN A 259 -36.51 -1.43 5.77
C ASN A 259 -37.98 -1.73 6.15
N ARG A 260 -38.91 -1.72 5.17
CA ARG A 260 -40.30 -2.14 5.39
C ARG A 260 -40.44 -3.65 5.59
N ASN A 261 -39.55 -4.45 4.99
CA ASN A 261 -39.60 -5.92 5.06
C ASN A 261 -38.76 -6.51 6.20
N THR A 262 -37.87 -5.75 6.81
CA THR A 262 -37.17 -6.15 8.04
C THR A 262 -38.10 -6.05 9.24
N ARG A 263 -38.77 -7.15 9.58
CA ARG A 263 -39.37 -7.33 10.91
C ARG A 263 -38.24 -7.54 11.93
N PRO A 264 -38.20 -6.81 13.06
CA PRO A 264 -37.26 -7.11 14.12
C PRO A 264 -37.51 -8.55 14.59
N ALA A 265 -36.45 -9.37 14.62
CA ALA A 265 -36.51 -10.70 15.18
C ALA A 265 -36.68 -10.56 16.70
N LEU A 266 -37.92 -10.68 17.18
CA LEU A 266 -38.24 -10.76 18.60
C LEU A 266 -37.73 -12.11 19.12
N THR A 267 -36.57 -12.12 19.77
CA THR A 267 -36.16 -13.24 20.62
C THR A 267 -36.88 -13.12 21.97
N LYS A 268 -37.18 -14.24 22.62
CA LYS A 268 -38.01 -14.36 23.84
C LYS A 268 -37.49 -13.58 25.07
N HIS A 269 -36.48 -12.74 24.96
CA HIS A 269 -35.81 -12.09 26.09
C HIS A 269 -35.70 -10.55 26.00
N THR A 270 -36.54 -9.87 25.23
CA THR A 270 -36.63 -8.40 25.29
C THR A 270 -38.01 -7.99 25.83
N PRO A 271 -38.11 -7.41 27.04
CA PRO A 271 -39.39 -6.94 27.54
C PRO A 271 -39.86 -5.76 26.69
N MET A 272 -41.13 -5.80 26.28
CA MET A 272 -41.78 -4.68 25.60
C MET A 272 -41.88 -3.51 26.57
N ALA A 273 -41.25 -2.39 26.23
CA ALA A 273 -41.49 -1.13 26.93
C ALA A 273 -42.90 -0.63 26.58
N THR A 274 -43.71 -0.40 27.61
CA THR A 274 -44.97 0.36 27.58
C THR A 274 -44.71 1.85 27.48
#